data_AF-A0A3B4WKX8-F1
#
_entry.id   AF-A0A3B4WKX8-F1
#
_cell.length_a   1.000
_cell.length_b   1.000
_cell.length_c   1.000
_cell.angle_alpha   90.00
_cell.angle_beta   90.00
_cell.angle_gamma   90.00
#
_symmetry.space_group_name_H-M   'P 1'
#
loop_
_entity.id
_entity.type
_entity.pdbx_description
1 polymer ?
#
loop_
_entity_poly.entity_id
_entity_poly.type
_entity_poly.pdbx_seq_one_letter_code
_entity_poly.pdbx_strand_id
1 'polypeptide(L)'
;MSSVNALKKQTQGYRGVDITNLTSSWRNGLALCALIHRQRPELIDYESLNEEDVAGNNQLAFDVAEREFSIQPVTTGKEMAAEAEPDKLLMVLYLSKFYEAFRNSPVNNGRCPSCFCRYLLQLISHIEYIKY
;
A
#
# COMPACT_ATOMS: atom_id res chain seq x y z
N MET A 1 -8.34 -4.69 16.60
CA MET A 1 -8.68 -3.84 15.44
C MET A 1 -8.14 -4.53 14.20
N SER A 2 -8.96 -4.77 13.18
CA SER A 2 -8.53 -5.42 11.93
C SER A 2 -7.61 -4.49 11.13
N SER A 3 -6.61 -5.08 10.47
CA SER A 3 -5.67 -4.45 9.53
C SER A 3 -6.33 -3.51 8.53
N VAL A 4 -7.47 -3.95 8.01
CA VAL A 4 -8.32 -3.22 7.05
C VAL A 4 -8.83 -1.90 7.63
N ASN A 5 -9.20 -1.86 8.91
CA ASN A 5 -9.73 -0.64 9.53
C ASN A 5 -8.66 0.45 9.70
N ALA A 6 -7.39 0.07 9.88
CA ALA A 6 -6.30 1.02 9.97
C ALA A 6 -5.98 1.62 8.59
N LEU A 7 -5.95 0.79 7.53
CA LEU A 7 -5.79 1.24 6.14
C LEU A 7 -6.93 2.17 5.73
N LYS A 8 -8.18 1.76 6.01
CA LYS A 8 -9.38 2.54 5.68
C LYS A 8 -9.38 3.94 6.31
N LYS A 9 -8.85 4.09 7.53
CA LYS A 9 -8.68 5.39 8.18
C LYS A 9 -7.64 6.28 7.47
N GLN A 10 -6.53 5.70 7.00
CA GLN A 10 -5.49 6.47 6.31
C GLN A 10 -5.94 6.93 4.91
N THR A 11 -6.75 6.13 4.24
CA THR A 11 -7.30 6.45 2.91
C THR A 11 -8.69 7.10 2.96
N GLN A 12 -9.20 7.44 4.14
CA GLN A 12 -10.50 8.08 4.29
C GLN A 12 -10.52 9.46 3.62
N GLY A 13 -11.50 9.70 2.74
CA GLY A 13 -11.69 10.97 2.04
C GLY A 13 -11.07 11.03 0.64
N TYR A 14 -10.39 9.96 0.20
CA TYR A 14 -9.92 9.84 -1.18
C TYR A 14 -11.01 9.26 -2.09
N ARG A 15 -11.19 9.85 -3.27
CA ARG A 15 -12.12 9.39 -4.31
C ARG A 15 -11.64 8.06 -4.90
N GLY A 16 -12.57 7.16 -5.22
CA GLY A 16 -12.23 5.89 -5.88
C GLY A 16 -11.47 4.90 -5.00
N VAL A 17 -11.40 5.15 -3.68
CA VAL A 17 -10.76 4.26 -2.72
C VAL A 17 -11.78 3.77 -1.70
N ASP A 18 -12.09 2.47 -1.77
CA ASP A 18 -12.80 1.76 -0.71
C ASP A 18 -12.06 0.49 -0.32
N ILE A 19 -11.43 0.54 0.86
CA ILE A 19 -10.69 -0.60 1.40
C ILE A 19 -11.67 -1.53 2.12
N THR A 20 -12.02 -2.62 1.46
CA THR A 20 -12.84 -3.72 1.98
C THR A 20 -12.03 -4.99 2.20
N ASN A 21 -10.88 -5.13 1.52
CA ASN A 21 -9.96 -6.25 1.65
C ASN A 21 -8.49 -5.82 1.44
N LEU A 22 -7.58 -6.80 1.50
CA LEU A 22 -6.13 -6.62 1.28
C LEU A 22 -5.67 -7.14 -0.09
N THR A 23 -6.61 -7.34 -1.03
CA THR A 23 -6.34 -7.82 -2.40
C THR A 23 -6.95 -6.86 -3.42
N SER A 24 -8.19 -7.10 -3.86
CA SER A 24 -8.83 -6.37 -4.95
C SER A 24 -9.03 -4.88 -4.68
N SER A 25 -9.19 -4.45 -3.42
CA SER A 25 -9.25 -3.02 -3.05
C SER A 25 -7.98 -2.22 -3.39
N TRP A 26 -6.86 -2.90 -3.64
CA TRP A 26 -5.57 -2.30 -3.96
C TRP A 26 -5.22 -2.40 -5.44
N ARG A 27 -6.02 -3.15 -6.21
CA ARG A 27 -5.71 -3.52 -7.59
C ARG A 27 -5.58 -2.31 -8.50
N ASN A 28 -6.48 -1.34 -8.40
CA ASN A 28 -6.52 -0.18 -9.31
C ASN A 28 -5.42 0.87 -9.04
N GLY A 29 -4.56 0.66 -8.03
CA GLY A 29 -3.45 1.55 -7.68
C GLY A 29 -3.84 2.82 -6.92
N LEU A 30 -5.11 3.25 -6.96
CA LEU A 30 -5.57 4.47 -6.28
C LEU A 30 -5.38 4.43 -4.76
N ALA A 31 -5.55 3.25 -4.15
CA ALA A 31 -5.34 3.08 -2.72
C ALA A 31 -3.86 3.28 -2.33
N LEU A 32 -2.92 2.80 -3.15
CA LEU A 32 -1.48 2.98 -2.92
C LEU A 32 -1.08 4.45 -3.11
N CYS A 33 -1.55 5.07 -4.19
CA CYS A 33 -1.34 6.51 -4.43
C CYS A 33 -1.88 7.35 -3.27
N ALA A 34 -3.05 7.02 -2.72
CA ALA A 34 -3.65 7.73 -1.59
C ALA A 34 -2.82 7.60 -0.31
N LEU A 35 -2.24 6.44 -0.04
CA LEU A 35 -1.33 6.24 1.10
C LEU A 35 -0.10 7.14 0.99
N ILE A 36 0.51 7.21 -0.18
CA ILE A 36 1.68 8.05 -0.45
C ILE A 36 1.31 9.53 -0.35
N HIS A 37 0.23 9.96 -1.01
CA HIS A 37 -0.26 11.34 -1.00
C HIS A 37 -0.60 11.82 0.42
N ARG A 38 -1.14 10.95 1.28
CA ARG A 38 -1.38 11.29 2.69
C ARG A 38 -0.09 11.64 3.42
N GLN A 39 0.99 10.97 3.08
CA GLN A 39 2.29 11.14 3.72
C GLN A 39 3.03 12.37 3.18
N ARG A 40 2.98 12.58 1.87
CA ARG A 40 3.58 13.71 1.16
C ARG A 40 2.72 14.05 -0.06
N PRO A 41 1.81 15.03 0.05
CA PRO A 41 0.90 15.36 -1.04
C PRO A 41 1.60 15.90 -2.29
N GLU A 42 2.82 16.43 -2.15
CA GLU A 42 3.63 16.97 -3.25
C GLU A 42 4.18 15.90 -4.21
N LEU A 43 4.13 14.62 -3.85
CA LEU A 43 4.74 13.55 -4.64
C LEU A 43 3.83 12.99 -5.73
N ILE A 44 2.51 13.09 -5.56
CA ILE A 44 1.51 12.50 -6.45
C ILE A 44 0.39 13.52 -6.61
N ASP A 45 0.10 13.93 -7.83
CA ASP A 45 -1.14 14.67 -8.10
C ASP A 45 -2.32 13.69 -8.11
N TYR A 46 -2.94 13.48 -6.95
CA TYR A 46 -3.99 12.49 -6.80
C TYR A 46 -5.24 12.82 -7.63
N GLU A 47 -5.52 14.09 -7.83
CA GLU A 47 -6.75 14.55 -8.47
C GLU A 47 -6.76 14.29 -9.98
N SER A 48 -5.59 14.12 -10.60
CA SER A 48 -5.48 13.76 -12.02
C SER A 48 -5.49 12.24 -12.28
N LEU A 49 -5.49 11.40 -11.24
CA LEU A 49 -5.49 9.95 -11.40
C LEU A 49 -6.86 9.43 -11.89
N ASN A 50 -6.82 8.44 -12.77
CA ASN A 50 -8.00 7.77 -13.31
C ASN A 50 -8.06 6.31 -12.83
N GLU A 51 -9.19 5.87 -12.28
CA GLU A 51 -9.39 4.49 -11.79
C GLU A 51 -9.24 3.42 -12.87
N GLU A 52 -9.46 3.79 -14.15
CA GLU A 52 -9.31 2.89 -15.30
C GLU A 52 -7.84 2.64 -15.67
N ASP A 53 -6.93 3.57 -15.32
CA ASP A 53 -5.49 3.43 -15.58
C ASP A 53 -4.79 2.61 -14.50
N VAL A 54 -5.18 1.35 -14.40
CA VAL A 54 -4.64 0.40 -13.40
C VAL A 54 -3.12 0.30 -13.50
N ALA A 55 -2.58 0.17 -14.71
CA ALA A 55 -1.16 -0.01 -14.91
C ALA A 55 -0.36 1.25 -14.54
N GLY A 56 -0.83 2.42 -15.00
CA GLY A 56 -0.17 3.70 -14.73
C GLY A 56 -0.21 4.07 -13.24
N ASN A 57 -1.37 3.93 -12.59
CA ASN A 57 -1.51 4.24 -11.16
C ASN A 57 -0.58 3.38 -10.30
N ASN A 58 -0.55 2.06 -10.54
CA ASN A 58 0.32 1.17 -9.77
C ASN A 58 1.79 1.48 -10.03
N GLN A 59 2.19 1.70 -11.28
CA GLN A 59 3.58 2.01 -11.59
C GLN A 59 4.02 3.32 -10.96
N LEU A 60 3.19 4.36 -11.01
CA LEU A 60 3.45 5.63 -10.34
C LEU A 60 3.64 5.44 -8.83
N ALA A 61 2.74 4.69 -8.18
CA ALA A 61 2.86 4.41 -6.76
C ALA A 61 4.16 3.66 -6.43
N PHE A 62 4.53 2.67 -7.25
CA PHE A 62 5.74 1.87 -7.06
C PHE A 62 7.01 2.71 -7.22
N ASP A 63 7.10 3.51 -8.27
CA ASP A 63 8.27 4.34 -8.57
C ASP A 63 8.49 5.41 -7.48
N VAL A 64 7.40 6.05 -7.03
CA VAL A 64 7.46 7.04 -5.93
C VAL A 64 7.82 6.36 -4.61
N ALA A 65 7.25 5.18 -4.33
CA ALA A 65 7.55 4.42 -3.13
C ALA A 65 9.02 3.99 -3.06
N GLU A 66 9.59 3.56 -4.18
CA GLU A 66 11.00 3.22 -4.28
C GLU A 66 11.89 4.45 -4.08
N ARG A 67 11.63 5.54 -4.81
CA ARG A 67 12.47 6.74 -4.80
C ARG A 67 12.47 7.48 -3.47
N GLU A 68 11.29 7.64 -2.87
CA GLU A 68 11.10 8.55 -1.72
C GLU A 68 11.09 7.82 -0.38
N PHE A 69 10.74 6.52 -0.39
CA PHE A 69 10.57 5.72 0.82
C PHE A 69 11.43 4.44 0.81
N SER A 70 12.24 4.22 -0.24
CA SER A 70 13.09 3.03 -0.40
C SER A 70 12.33 1.71 -0.35
N ILE A 71 11.05 1.72 -0.74
CA ILE A 71 10.21 0.53 -0.80
C ILE A 71 10.37 -0.11 -2.18
N GLN A 72 11.18 -1.17 -2.24
CA GLN A 72 11.37 -1.94 -3.47
C GLN A 72 10.06 -2.55 -3.98
N PRO A 73 9.70 -2.34 -5.27
CA PRO A 73 8.51 -2.92 -5.87
C PRO A 73 8.60 -4.45 -5.88
N VAL A 74 7.47 -5.11 -5.68
CA VAL A 74 7.36 -6.58 -5.71
C VAL A 74 6.80 -7.12 -7.03
N THR A 75 6.29 -6.23 -7.86
CA THR A 75 5.67 -6.48 -9.18
C THR A 75 5.63 -5.17 -9.96
N THR A 76 5.30 -5.22 -11.24
CA THR A 76 5.12 -4.05 -12.11
C THR A 76 3.66 -3.64 -12.22
N GLY A 77 3.39 -2.39 -12.60
CA GLY A 77 2.02 -1.93 -12.84
C GLY A 77 1.31 -2.73 -13.95
N LYS A 78 2.06 -3.20 -14.95
CA LYS A 78 1.52 -4.03 -16.04
C LYS A 78 1.07 -5.41 -15.56
N GLU A 79 1.87 -6.06 -14.72
CA GLU A 79 1.52 -7.35 -14.10
C GLU A 79 0.26 -7.21 -13.21
N MET A 80 0.19 -6.14 -12.43
CA MET A 80 -1.00 -5.80 -11.63
C MET A 80 -2.27 -5.61 -12.47
N ALA A 81 -2.15 -5.03 -13.66
CA ALA A 81 -3.27 -4.81 -14.56
C ALA A 81 -3.68 -6.08 -15.33
N ALA A 82 -2.72 -6.96 -15.62
CA ALA A 82 -2.95 -8.21 -16.34
C ALA A 82 -3.75 -9.23 -15.51
N GLU A 83 -3.54 -9.25 -14.19
CA GLU A 83 -4.24 -10.15 -13.29
C GLU A 83 -5.61 -9.60 -12.86
N ALA A 84 -6.60 -10.49 -12.76
CA ALA A 84 -7.93 -10.13 -12.24
C ALA A 84 -7.89 -9.88 -10.73
N GLU A 85 -7.05 -10.61 -10.01
CA GLU A 85 -6.82 -10.42 -8.57
C GLU A 85 -5.32 -10.52 -8.26
N PRO A 86 -4.73 -9.55 -7.54
CA PRO A 86 -3.33 -9.63 -7.15
C PRO A 86 -3.09 -10.76 -6.13
N ASP A 87 -1.91 -11.38 -6.20
CA ASP A 87 -1.52 -12.39 -5.22
C ASP A 87 -1.61 -11.83 -3.79
N LYS A 88 -2.39 -12.50 -2.95
CA LYS A 88 -2.71 -12.05 -1.61
C LYS A 88 -1.48 -11.94 -0.70
N LEU A 89 -0.55 -12.88 -0.80
CA LEU A 89 0.66 -12.87 0.02
C LEU A 89 1.59 -11.74 -0.41
N LEU A 90 1.75 -11.55 -1.72
CA LEU A 90 2.54 -10.47 -2.31
C LEU A 90 1.96 -9.10 -1.95
N MET A 91 0.64 -8.92 -2.02
CA MET A 91 -0.01 -7.67 -1.65
C MET A 91 0.12 -7.37 -0.16
N VAL A 92 -0.08 -8.36 0.70
CA VAL A 92 0.11 -8.21 2.15
C VAL A 92 1.56 -7.85 2.47
N LEU A 93 2.53 -8.54 1.87
CA LEU A 93 3.95 -8.23 2.02
C LEU A 93 4.25 -6.79 1.61
N TYR A 94 3.73 -6.36 0.46
CA TYR A 94 3.99 -5.00 -0.03
C TYR A 94 3.38 -3.93 0.87
N LEU A 95 2.12 -4.09 1.28
CA LEU A 95 1.47 -3.17 2.22
C LEU A 95 2.21 -3.10 3.56
N SER A 96 2.82 -4.21 3.99
CA SER A 96 3.64 -4.24 5.21
C SER A 96 4.82 -3.27 5.13
N LYS A 97 5.50 -3.21 3.98
CA LYS A 97 6.61 -2.28 3.75
C LYS A 97 6.16 -0.82 3.83
N PHE A 98 4.99 -0.47 3.28
CA PHE A 98 4.42 0.88 3.43
C PHE A 98 4.19 1.24 4.90
N TYR A 99 3.64 0.31 5.67
CA TYR A 99 3.42 0.51 7.08
C TYR A 99 4.72 0.73 7.87
N GLU A 100 5.76 -0.04 7.56
CA GLU A 100 7.08 0.10 8.17
C GLU A 100 7.81 1.38 7.74
N ALA A 101 7.59 1.87 6.51
CA ALA A 101 8.14 3.15 6.09
C ALA A 101 7.44 4.31 6.80
N PHE A 102 6.12 4.23 7.01
CA PHE A 102 5.32 5.33 7.53
C PHE A 102 5.19 5.36 9.06
N ARG A 103 5.57 4.28 9.78
CA ARG A 103 5.44 4.22 11.26
C ARG A 103 6.18 5.32 12.02
N ASN A 104 7.27 5.84 11.46
CA ASN A 104 8.12 6.85 12.08
C ASN A 104 7.90 8.25 11.48
N SER A 105 6.92 8.38 10.58
CA SER A 105 6.59 9.66 9.98
C SER A 105 6.05 10.65 11.02
N PRO A 106 6.45 11.94 10.94
CA PRO A 106 5.91 12.98 11.81
C PRO A 106 4.39 13.18 11.66
N VAL A 107 3.79 12.79 10.52
CA VAL A 107 2.33 12.78 10.32
C VAL A 107 1.64 11.79 11.27
N ASN A 108 2.35 10.74 11.68
CA ASN A 108 1.85 9.71 12.60
C ASN A 108 2.13 10.01 14.09
N ASN A 109 2.68 11.19 14.45
CA ASN A 109 2.87 11.74 15.81
C ASN A 109 2.71 10.71 16.96
N GLY A 110 3.69 9.81 17.09
CA GLY A 110 3.79 8.87 18.21
C GLY A 110 2.72 7.77 18.29
N ARG A 111 1.86 7.63 17.29
CA ARG A 111 0.85 6.58 17.23
C ARG A 111 1.31 5.45 16.31
N CYS A 112 2.23 4.62 16.79
CA CYS A 112 2.48 3.32 16.17
C CYS A 112 2.75 2.21 17.20
N PRO A 113 2.16 0.99 17.06
CA PRO A 113 0.73 0.74 16.90
C PRO A 113 0.25 -0.46 17.75
N SER A 114 -1.00 -0.42 18.20
CA SER A 114 -1.70 -1.56 18.80
C SER A 114 -1.81 -2.73 17.80
N CYS A 115 -1.21 -3.88 18.15
CA CYS A 115 -1.38 -5.24 17.58
C CYS A 115 -0.96 -5.51 16.12
N PHE A 116 -1.06 -4.54 15.21
CA PHE A 116 -0.89 -4.78 13.77
C PHE A 116 0.58 -4.98 13.35
N CYS A 117 1.52 -4.27 13.96
CA CYS A 117 2.97 -4.50 13.75
C CYS A 117 3.40 -5.90 14.18
N ARG A 118 2.75 -6.49 15.20
CA ARG A 118 3.04 -7.86 15.66
C ARG A 118 2.54 -8.91 14.67
N TYR A 119 1.34 -8.73 14.11
CA TYR A 119 0.77 -9.67 13.13
C TYR A 119 1.52 -9.63 11.78
N LEU A 120 1.95 -8.44 11.34
CA LEU A 120 2.75 -8.29 10.12
C LEU A 120 4.16 -8.85 10.28
N LEU A 121 4.86 -8.58 11.38
CA LEU A 121 6.17 -9.20 11.65
C LEU A 121 6.07 -10.74 11.67
N GLN A 122 4.99 -11.28 12.23
CA GLN A 122 4.76 -12.73 12.29
C GLN A 122 4.41 -13.33 10.92
N LEU A 123 3.74 -12.58 10.03
CA LEU A 123 3.50 -12.94 8.63
C LEU A 123 4.76 -12.82 7.77
N ILE A 124 5.57 -11.77 7.94
CA ILE A 124 6.84 -11.57 7.25
C ILE A 124 7.82 -12.69 7.63
N SER A 125 7.96 -13.01 8.92
CA SER A 125 8.78 -14.15 9.36
C SER A 125 8.30 -15.50 8.80
N HIS A 126 6.98 -15.68 8.59
CA HIS A 126 6.45 -16.91 7.98
C HIS A 126 6.65 -16.94 6.45
N ILE A 127 6.59 -15.79 5.78
CA ILE A 127 6.75 -15.67 4.32
C ILE A 127 8.24 -15.74 3.92
N GLU A 128 9.15 -15.13 4.67
CA GLU A 128 10.60 -15.27 4.47
C GLU A 128 11.07 -16.72 4.71
N TYR A 129 10.42 -17.44 5.62
CA TYR A 129 10.68 -18.87 5.87
C TYR A 129 10.20 -19.79 4.71
N ILE A 130 9.22 -19.37 3.91
CA ILE A 130 8.73 -20.15 2.75
C ILE A 130 9.60 -19.93 1.49
N LYS A 131 10.49 -18.92 1.49
CA LYS A 131 11.47 -18.71 0.42
C LYS A 131 12.80 -19.45 0.62
N TYR A 132 12.95 -20.27 1.66
CA TYR A 132 14.12 -21.12 1.93
C TYR A 132 13.75 -22.61 1.98
#